data_AF-A0A1G4HZN1-F1
#
_entry.id   AF-A0A1G4HZN1-F1
#
_cell.length_a   1.000
_cell.length_b   1.000
_cell.length_c   1.000
_cell.angle_alpha   90.00
_cell.angle_beta   90.00
_cell.angle_gamma   90.00
#
_symmetry.space_group_name_H-M   'P 1'
#
loop_
_entity.id
_entity.type
_entity.pdbx_description
1 polymer ?
#
loop_
_entity_poly.entity_id
_entity_poly.type
_entity_poly.pdbx_seq_one_letter_code
_entity_poly.pdbx_strand_id
1 'polypeptide(L)'
;MQATSLVLVVACAAICAANRASAAAASEGDNAAAYATLCSAVAVLSTPYAAPSTPEINDALLAEAQALNFSLHHPEATVELATDNVDSRDKLNKEGKAHKLTSAQTFSQYKAKAKTVAKMAKEREYARLKRTPNNAFLITQIKKVIDDIQATVDITQKIKVQEHTNTANSKMNKALYGTDEPNDSVRVVDAAGQQQETQFAASQETPTPRAGQGNH
;
A
#
# COMPACT_ATOMS: atom_id res chain seq x y z
N MET A 1 -10.19 8.51 7.20
CA MET A 1 -9.76 7.18 7.72
C MET A 1 -9.92 7.12 9.25
N GLN A 2 -11.15 7.27 9.77
CA GLN A 2 -11.40 7.21 11.22
C GLN A 2 -12.55 6.29 11.60
N ALA A 3 -13.50 6.03 10.70
CA ALA A 3 -14.68 5.22 11.01
C ALA A 3 -14.35 3.71 11.17
N THR A 4 -13.54 3.13 10.30
CA THR A 4 -13.22 1.68 10.31
C THR A 4 -12.33 1.27 11.48
N SER A 5 -11.42 2.14 11.93
CA SER A 5 -10.55 1.87 13.08
C SER A 5 -11.32 1.91 14.41
N LEU A 6 -12.37 2.74 14.50
CA LEU A 6 -13.19 2.87 15.70
C LEU A 6 -14.08 1.63 15.92
N VAL A 7 -14.61 1.04 14.85
CA VAL A 7 -15.50 -0.14 14.91
C VAL A 7 -14.77 -1.37 15.45
N LEU A 8 -13.51 -1.59 15.05
CA LEU A 8 -12.71 -2.73 15.51
C LEU A 8 -12.36 -2.64 17.01
N VAL A 9 -12.07 -1.44 17.51
CA VAL A 9 -11.77 -1.21 18.95
C VAL A 9 -13.00 -1.42 19.81
N VAL A 10 -14.18 -0.98 19.34
CA VAL A 10 -15.46 -1.16 20.04
C VAL A 10 -15.86 -2.64 20.08
N ALA A 11 -15.67 -3.39 18.99
CA ALA A 11 -15.95 -4.83 18.94
C ALA A 11 -15.06 -5.63 19.91
N CYS A 12 -13.75 -5.35 19.96
CA CYS A 12 -12.83 -6.00 20.90
C CYS A 12 -13.18 -5.71 22.37
N ALA A 13 -13.58 -4.47 22.69
CA ALA A 13 -13.98 -4.09 24.05
C ALA A 13 -15.27 -4.81 24.49
N ALA A 14 -16.23 -4.99 23.57
CA ALA A 14 -17.49 -5.68 23.84
C ALA A 14 -17.29 -7.21 24.05
N ILE A 15 -16.40 -7.84 23.28
CA ILE A 15 -16.03 -9.26 23.45
C ILE A 15 -15.35 -9.49 24.81
N CYS A 16 -14.46 -8.58 25.23
CA CYS A 16 -13.83 -8.65 26.55
C CYS A 16 -14.82 -8.42 27.71
N ALA A 17 -15.86 -7.61 27.51
CA ALA A 17 -16.89 -7.36 28.51
C ALA A 17 -17.86 -8.56 28.67
N ALA A 18 -18.15 -9.29 27.59
CA ALA A 18 -19.02 -10.45 27.60
C ALA A 18 -18.46 -11.65 28.41
N ASN A 19 -17.13 -11.72 28.61
CA ASN A 19 -16.48 -12.76 29.40
C ASN A 19 -16.64 -12.61 30.93
N ARG A 20 -17.40 -11.62 31.42
CA ARG A 20 -17.67 -11.43 32.85
C ARG A 20 -19.15 -11.60 33.18
N ALA A 21 -19.66 -12.82 33.15
CA ALA A 21 -20.84 -13.20 33.90
C ALA A 21 -20.72 -14.66 34.35
N SER A 22 -20.75 -14.89 35.66
CA SER A 22 -20.76 -16.21 36.28
C SER A 22 -22.11 -16.46 36.95
N ALA A 23 -22.58 -17.71 36.83
CA ALA A 23 -23.54 -18.41 37.70
C ALA A 23 -25.04 -18.06 37.63
N ALA A 24 -25.68 -18.27 36.47
CA ALA A 24 -27.06 -18.74 36.35
C ALA A 24 -27.22 -19.46 34.99
N ALA A 25 -28.13 -20.44 34.89
CA ALA A 25 -28.44 -21.06 33.59
C ALA A 25 -28.98 -19.97 32.64
N ALA A 26 -28.40 -19.86 31.45
CA ALA A 26 -28.81 -18.84 30.48
C ALA A 26 -30.29 -19.03 30.09
N SER A 27 -31.06 -17.96 30.21
CA SER A 27 -32.44 -17.85 29.72
C SER A 27 -32.46 -17.37 28.27
N GLU A 28 -33.60 -17.58 27.59
CA GLU A 28 -33.81 -17.05 26.23
C GLU A 28 -33.65 -15.52 26.23
N GLY A 29 -32.79 -15.01 25.36
CA GLY A 29 -32.52 -13.58 25.25
C GLY A 29 -31.36 -13.03 26.09
N ASP A 30 -30.82 -13.79 27.06
CA ASP A 30 -29.68 -13.36 27.91
C ASP A 30 -28.43 -13.00 27.08
N ASN A 31 -28.30 -13.64 25.92
CA ASN A 31 -27.18 -13.44 25.00
C ASN A 31 -27.52 -12.54 23.81
N ALA A 32 -28.72 -11.95 23.72
CA ALA A 32 -29.16 -11.23 22.51
C ALA A 32 -28.23 -10.06 22.14
N ALA A 33 -27.78 -9.27 23.12
CA ALA A 33 -26.86 -8.16 22.90
C ALA A 33 -25.44 -8.64 22.49
N ALA A 34 -24.97 -9.73 23.11
CA ALA A 34 -23.70 -10.35 22.74
C ALA A 34 -23.76 -10.92 21.32
N TYR A 35 -24.87 -11.57 20.97
CA TYR A 35 -25.12 -12.14 19.65
C TYR A 35 -25.24 -11.07 18.57
N ALA A 36 -25.93 -9.96 18.83
CA ALA A 36 -26.00 -8.83 17.90
C ALA A 36 -24.61 -8.22 17.61
N THR A 37 -23.75 -8.16 18.63
CA THR A 37 -22.37 -7.71 18.50
C THR A 37 -21.55 -8.68 17.65
N LEU A 38 -21.68 -9.99 17.90
CA LEU A 38 -21.03 -11.04 17.11
C LEU A 38 -21.51 -11.05 15.66
N CYS A 39 -22.81 -10.89 15.40
CA CYS A 39 -23.36 -10.80 14.05
C CYS A 39 -22.79 -9.60 13.28
N SER A 40 -22.64 -8.46 13.94
CA SER A 40 -22.04 -7.27 13.35
C SER A 40 -20.56 -7.50 13.01
N ALA A 41 -19.82 -8.17 13.90
CA ALA A 41 -18.43 -8.53 13.66
C ALA A 41 -18.29 -9.55 12.51
N VAL A 42 -19.14 -10.58 12.47
CA VAL A 42 -19.18 -11.57 11.39
C VAL A 42 -19.49 -10.92 10.05
N ALA A 43 -20.49 -10.02 9.98
CA ALA A 43 -20.83 -9.32 8.73
C ALA A 43 -19.66 -8.47 8.18
N VAL A 44 -18.85 -7.88 9.06
CA VAL A 44 -17.63 -7.15 8.66
C VAL A 44 -16.53 -8.12 8.23
N LEU A 45 -16.31 -9.21 8.96
CA LEU A 45 -15.25 -10.18 8.69
C LEU A 45 -15.53 -11.07 7.47
N SER A 46 -16.80 -11.29 7.12
CA SER A 46 -17.21 -12.10 5.97
C SER A 46 -17.03 -11.37 4.65
N THR A 47 -16.81 -10.05 4.68
CA THR A 47 -16.56 -9.25 3.47
C THR A 47 -15.06 -9.14 3.26
N PRO A 48 -14.51 -9.57 2.11
CA PRO A 48 -13.08 -9.39 1.83
C PRO A 48 -12.67 -7.92 1.93
N TYR A 49 -11.58 -7.66 2.64
CA TYR A 49 -10.97 -6.34 2.69
C TYR A 49 -10.45 -5.95 1.30
N ALA A 50 -11.01 -4.86 0.78
CA ALA A 50 -10.52 -4.20 -0.42
C ALA A 50 -9.57 -3.07 -0.01
N ALA A 51 -8.30 -3.22 -0.38
CA ALA A 51 -7.31 -2.18 -0.14
C ALA A 51 -7.51 -0.97 -1.07
N PRO A 52 -7.00 0.22 -0.66
CA PRO A 52 -6.90 1.36 -1.56
C PRO A 52 -6.01 1.03 -2.77
N SER A 53 -6.15 1.81 -3.84
CA SER A 53 -5.33 1.70 -5.04
C SER A 53 -3.83 1.82 -4.73
N THR A 54 -3.01 1.04 -5.43
CA THR A 54 -1.56 1.18 -5.35
C THR A 54 -1.16 2.55 -5.90
N PRO A 55 -0.35 3.34 -5.17
CA PRO A 55 0.09 4.63 -5.69
C PRO A 55 0.97 4.43 -6.93
N GLU A 56 0.73 5.21 -7.97
CA GLU A 56 1.49 5.16 -9.21
C GLU A 56 2.65 6.16 -9.18
N ILE A 57 3.82 5.72 -9.65
CA ILE A 57 5.01 6.58 -9.80
C ILE A 57 5.00 7.14 -11.22
N ASN A 58 5.09 8.47 -11.33
CA ASN A 58 5.31 9.11 -12.63
C ASN A 58 6.80 9.06 -12.98
N ASP A 59 7.18 8.08 -13.80
CA ASP A 59 8.57 7.87 -14.22
C ASP A 59 9.16 9.05 -15.00
N ALA A 60 8.34 9.79 -15.75
CA ALA A 60 8.81 10.97 -16.49
C ALA A 60 9.23 12.09 -15.53
N LEU A 61 8.38 12.38 -14.53
CA LEU A 61 8.67 13.39 -13.51
C LEU A 61 9.89 12.99 -12.67
N LEU A 62 10.03 11.71 -12.33
CA LEU A 62 11.20 11.21 -11.62
C LEU A 62 12.48 11.38 -12.47
N ALA A 63 12.43 11.01 -13.75
CA ALA A 63 13.57 11.14 -14.66
C ALA A 63 14.00 12.61 -14.83
N GLU A 64 13.04 13.53 -14.94
CA GLU A 64 13.27 14.97 -15.01
C GLU A 64 13.86 15.52 -13.71
N ALA A 65 13.34 15.12 -12.55
CA ALA A 65 13.87 15.53 -11.25
C ALA A 65 15.31 15.06 -11.06
N GLN A 66 15.61 13.80 -11.41
CA GLN A 66 16.96 13.26 -11.34
C GLN A 66 17.92 13.92 -12.34
N ALA A 67 17.44 14.25 -13.53
CA ALA A 67 18.19 14.96 -14.56
C ALA A 67 18.53 16.39 -14.11
N LEU A 68 17.53 17.13 -13.59
CA LEU A 68 17.73 18.47 -13.03
C LEU A 68 18.69 18.42 -11.84
N ASN A 69 18.54 17.46 -10.92
CA ASN A 69 19.45 17.28 -9.80
C ASN A 69 20.90 17.11 -10.25
N PHE A 70 21.10 16.26 -11.27
CA PHE A 70 22.41 16.02 -11.87
C PHE A 70 23.00 17.30 -12.45
N SER A 71 22.21 18.09 -13.18
CA SER A 71 22.67 19.37 -13.75
C SER A 71 23.06 20.41 -12.71
N LEU A 72 22.35 20.46 -11.58
CA LEU A 72 22.60 21.42 -10.49
C LEU A 72 23.85 21.06 -9.66
N HIS A 73 24.24 19.79 -9.63
CA HIS A 73 25.44 19.32 -8.93
C HIS A 73 26.66 19.20 -9.83
N HIS A 74 26.45 18.89 -11.12
CA HIS A 74 27.50 18.62 -12.08
C HIS A 74 27.29 19.39 -13.39
N PRO A 75 27.25 20.73 -13.37
CA PRO A 75 26.88 21.54 -14.54
C PRO A 75 27.85 21.35 -15.72
N GLU A 76 29.16 21.37 -15.47
CA GLU A 76 30.18 21.17 -16.52
C GLU A 76 30.10 19.78 -17.14
N ALA A 77 29.95 18.74 -16.30
CA ALA A 77 29.81 17.37 -16.78
C ALA A 77 28.53 17.18 -17.60
N THR A 78 27.44 17.85 -17.21
CA THR A 78 26.16 17.81 -17.92
C THR A 78 26.28 18.36 -19.32
N VAL A 79 26.95 19.51 -19.50
CA VAL A 79 27.15 20.11 -20.82
C VAL A 79 27.95 19.17 -21.72
N GLU A 80 29.07 18.63 -21.23
CA GLU A 80 29.92 17.72 -21.98
C GLU A 80 29.16 16.44 -22.40
N LEU A 81 28.50 15.78 -21.45
CA LEU A 81 27.72 14.55 -21.67
C LEU A 81 26.51 14.74 -22.58
N ALA A 82 25.96 15.96 -22.63
CA ALA A 82 24.83 16.29 -23.50
C ALA A 82 25.25 16.46 -24.97
N THR A 83 26.54 16.52 -25.30
CA THR A 83 27.02 16.69 -26.67
C THR A 83 26.71 15.47 -27.54
N ASP A 84 26.31 15.68 -28.80
CA ASP A 84 25.89 14.58 -29.70
C ASP A 84 27.05 13.65 -30.12
N ASN A 85 28.27 14.18 -30.24
CA ASN A 85 29.46 13.42 -30.64
C ASN A 85 30.07 12.56 -29.52
N VAL A 86 29.60 12.69 -28.28
CA VAL A 86 30.07 11.90 -27.11
C VAL A 86 29.18 10.67 -26.96
N ASP A 87 29.42 9.62 -27.75
CA ASP A 87 28.68 8.33 -27.72
C ASP A 87 29.29 7.26 -26.80
N SER A 88 30.55 7.41 -26.43
CA SER A 88 31.26 6.55 -25.50
C SER A 88 32.05 7.38 -24.49
N ARG A 89 32.41 6.74 -23.37
CA ARG A 89 33.22 7.37 -22.32
C ARG A 89 34.59 7.83 -22.84
N ASP A 90 35.17 7.12 -23.80
CA ASP A 90 36.50 7.42 -24.34
C ASP A 90 36.54 8.72 -25.16
N LYS A 91 35.38 9.21 -25.61
CA LYS A 91 35.23 10.50 -26.29
C LYS A 91 35.09 11.69 -25.33
N LEU A 92 35.02 11.44 -24.03
CA LEU A 92 35.05 12.50 -23.03
C LEU A 92 36.47 13.09 -22.92
N ASN A 93 36.54 14.36 -22.54
CA ASN A 93 37.80 14.97 -22.14
C ASN A 93 38.36 14.23 -20.92
N LYS A 94 39.51 13.57 -21.10
CA LYS A 94 40.16 12.73 -20.07
C LYS A 94 40.42 13.47 -18.76
N GLU A 95 40.64 14.78 -18.81
CA GLU A 95 40.87 15.64 -17.65
C GLU A 95 39.59 16.33 -17.15
N GLY A 96 38.52 16.28 -17.96
CA GLY A 96 37.23 16.92 -17.73
C GLY A 96 36.42 16.32 -16.58
N LYS A 97 35.47 17.11 -16.08
CA LYS A 97 34.60 16.69 -14.96
C LYS A 97 33.74 15.49 -15.33
N ALA A 98 33.26 15.38 -16.57
CA ALA A 98 32.45 14.23 -16.99
C ALA A 98 33.23 12.92 -16.94
N HIS A 99 34.48 12.91 -17.42
CA HIS A 99 35.31 11.69 -17.42
C HIS A 99 35.70 11.25 -16.00
N LYS A 100 35.90 12.20 -15.08
CA LYS A 100 36.15 11.93 -13.65
C LYS A 100 34.91 11.42 -12.91
N LEU A 101 33.72 11.90 -13.31
CA LEU A 101 32.45 11.53 -12.71
C LEU A 101 31.93 10.17 -13.23
N THR A 102 32.23 9.83 -14.49
CA THR A 102 31.70 8.62 -15.14
C THR A 102 32.67 7.45 -15.09
N SER A 103 32.12 6.27 -14.86
CA SER A 103 32.77 4.98 -15.11
C SER A 103 32.18 4.32 -16.36
N ALA A 104 32.74 3.19 -16.78
CA ALA A 104 32.18 2.39 -17.87
C ALA A 104 30.72 1.98 -17.59
N GLN A 105 30.37 1.74 -16.33
CA GLN A 105 29.03 1.33 -15.90
C GLN A 105 28.05 2.50 -15.79
N THR A 106 28.52 3.69 -15.39
CA THR A 106 27.64 4.85 -15.13
C THR A 106 27.50 5.79 -16.32
N PHE A 107 28.35 5.67 -17.35
CA PHE A 107 28.36 6.56 -18.51
C PHE A 107 26.98 6.71 -19.16
N SER A 108 26.35 5.60 -19.54
CA SER A 108 25.05 5.63 -20.23
C SER A 108 23.95 6.27 -19.38
N GLN A 109 23.98 6.06 -18.05
CA GLN A 109 23.01 6.63 -17.13
C GLN A 109 23.20 8.16 -17.00
N TYR A 110 24.43 8.63 -16.83
CA TYR A 110 24.71 10.07 -16.73
C TYR A 110 24.54 10.79 -18.07
N LYS A 111 24.84 10.12 -19.18
CA LYS A 111 24.51 10.63 -20.52
C LYS A 111 23.01 10.78 -20.72
N ALA A 112 22.21 9.80 -20.31
CA ALA A 112 20.75 9.89 -20.39
C ALA A 112 20.23 11.09 -19.58
N LYS A 113 20.70 11.27 -18.34
CA LYS A 113 20.36 12.45 -17.52
C LYS A 113 20.74 13.76 -18.22
N ALA A 114 21.94 13.86 -18.76
CA ALA A 114 22.40 15.04 -19.48
C ALA A 114 21.56 15.34 -20.74
N LYS A 115 21.17 14.30 -21.50
CA LYS A 115 20.27 14.45 -22.65
C LYS A 115 18.86 14.86 -22.23
N THR A 116 18.34 14.36 -21.11
CA THR A 116 17.06 14.82 -20.55
C THR A 116 17.15 16.30 -20.19
N VAL A 117 18.21 16.74 -19.52
CA VAL A 117 18.45 18.17 -19.23
C VAL A 117 18.48 19.00 -20.52
N ALA A 118 19.15 18.52 -21.57
CA ALA A 118 19.22 19.22 -22.85
C ALA A 118 17.85 19.30 -23.56
N LYS A 119 16.96 18.31 -23.36
CA LYS A 119 15.57 18.37 -23.83
C LYS A 119 14.77 19.38 -23.02
N MET A 120 14.84 19.30 -21.69
CA MET A 120 14.15 20.23 -20.77
C MET A 120 14.58 21.68 -21.05
N ALA A 121 15.87 21.92 -21.33
CA ALA A 121 16.38 23.25 -21.66
C ALA A 121 15.78 23.90 -22.92
N LYS A 122 15.04 23.14 -23.75
CA LYS A 122 14.25 23.69 -24.86
C LYS A 122 12.92 24.26 -24.40
N GLU A 123 12.47 23.90 -23.21
CA GLU A 123 11.26 24.43 -22.57
C GLU A 123 11.57 25.77 -21.90
N ARG A 124 10.62 26.70 -22.00
CA ARG A 124 10.82 28.11 -21.61
C ARG A 124 11.08 28.25 -20.11
N GLU A 125 10.43 27.42 -19.32
CA GLU A 125 10.49 27.34 -17.86
C GLU A 125 11.89 26.93 -17.41
N TYR A 126 12.47 25.93 -18.07
CA TYR A 126 13.78 25.40 -17.74
C TYR A 126 14.94 26.22 -18.32
N ALA A 127 14.78 26.80 -19.52
CA ALA A 127 15.79 27.67 -20.12
C ALA A 127 16.17 28.88 -19.23
N ARG A 128 15.26 29.25 -18.32
CA ARG A 128 15.42 30.36 -17.35
C ARG A 128 16.09 29.92 -16.04
N LEU A 129 16.28 28.62 -15.81
CA LEU A 129 16.99 28.09 -14.65
C LEU A 129 18.50 28.28 -14.82
N LYS A 130 18.97 29.50 -14.57
CA LYS A 130 20.40 29.81 -14.44
C LYS A 130 20.69 30.23 -13.02
N ARG A 131 21.68 29.62 -12.36
CA ARG A 131 22.12 30.06 -11.04
C ARG A 131 22.77 31.43 -11.16
N THR A 132 22.18 32.41 -10.51
CA THR A 132 22.68 33.78 -10.35
C THR A 132 22.67 34.11 -8.85
N PRO A 133 23.40 35.15 -8.41
CA PRO A 133 23.33 35.61 -7.03
C PRO A 133 21.89 35.93 -6.59
N ASN A 134 21.07 36.46 -7.50
CA ASN A 134 19.70 36.91 -7.21
C ASN A 134 18.67 35.77 -7.08
N ASN A 135 19.00 34.54 -7.52
CA ASN A 135 18.06 33.41 -7.46
C ASN A 135 18.67 32.16 -6.79
N ALA A 136 19.79 32.30 -6.08
CA ALA A 136 20.44 31.20 -5.38
C ALA A 136 19.49 30.51 -4.39
N PHE A 137 18.63 31.27 -3.70
CA PHE A 137 17.61 30.72 -2.81
C PHE A 137 16.55 29.88 -3.53
N LEU A 138 16.15 30.27 -4.75
CA LEU A 138 15.19 29.50 -5.56
C LEU A 138 15.80 28.16 -6.00
N ILE A 139 17.10 28.14 -6.33
CA ILE A 139 17.82 26.89 -6.62
C ILE A 139 17.85 25.96 -5.39
N THR A 140 18.02 26.50 -4.18
CA THR A 140 17.93 25.71 -2.94
C THR A 140 16.54 25.12 -2.75
N GLN A 141 15.47 25.90 -3.00
CA GLN A 141 14.09 25.38 -2.92
C GLN A 141 13.84 24.28 -3.96
N ILE A 142 14.34 24.43 -5.19
CA ILE A 142 14.21 23.41 -6.23
C ILE A 142 14.91 22.12 -5.82
N LYS A 143 16.12 22.21 -5.25
CA LYS A 143 16.81 21.02 -4.71
C LYS A 143 15.99 20.32 -3.64
N LYS A 144 15.37 21.07 -2.72
CA LYS A 144 14.48 20.50 -1.71
C LYS A 144 13.29 19.77 -2.34
N VAL A 145 12.63 20.35 -3.34
CA VAL A 145 11.51 19.70 -4.03
C VAL A 145 11.95 18.42 -4.74
N ILE A 146 13.14 18.41 -5.34
CA ILE A 146 13.74 17.21 -5.95
C ILE A 146 13.98 16.11 -4.89
N ASP A 147 14.53 16.49 -3.73
CA ASP A 147 14.77 15.55 -2.64
C ASP A 147 13.44 14.99 -2.10
N ASP A 148 12.41 15.83 -1.96
CA ASP A 148 11.06 15.43 -1.55
C ASP A 148 10.42 14.46 -2.57
N ILE A 149 10.62 14.68 -3.87
CA ILE A 149 10.19 13.75 -4.94
C ILE A 149 10.88 12.40 -4.77
N GLN A 150 12.21 12.38 -4.60
CA GLN A 150 12.96 11.13 -4.46
C GLN A 150 12.55 10.37 -3.19
N ALA A 151 12.40 11.07 -2.07
CA ALA A 151 11.95 10.48 -0.81
C ALA A 151 10.53 9.89 -0.96
N THR A 152 9.63 10.58 -1.67
CA THR A 152 8.26 10.11 -1.91
C THR A 152 8.25 8.85 -2.80
N VAL A 153 9.09 8.80 -3.83
CA VAL A 153 9.26 7.60 -4.65
C VAL A 153 9.80 6.44 -3.81
N ASP A 154 10.83 6.66 -3.00
CA ASP A 154 11.43 5.62 -2.15
C ASP A 154 10.43 5.07 -1.13
N ILE A 155 9.55 5.92 -0.58
CA ILE A 155 8.45 5.49 0.30
C ILE A 155 7.44 4.67 -0.50
N THR A 156 7.02 5.17 -1.66
CA THR A 156 5.99 4.54 -2.50
C THR A 156 6.41 3.14 -2.96
N GLN A 157 7.66 2.96 -3.39
CA GLN A 157 8.18 1.66 -3.82
C GLN A 157 8.21 0.61 -2.69
N LYS A 158 8.23 1.06 -1.43
CA LYS A 158 8.20 0.18 -0.25
C LYS A 158 6.77 -0.19 0.16
N ILE A 159 5.75 0.48 -0.37
CA ILE A 159 4.35 0.17 -0.05
C ILE A 159 3.96 -1.13 -0.76
N LYS A 160 3.74 -2.18 0.02
CA LYS A 160 3.31 -3.48 -0.49
C LYS A 160 1.81 -3.67 -0.31
N VAL A 161 1.02 -2.90 -1.04
CA VAL A 161 -0.46 -2.90 -0.92
C VAL A 161 -1.02 -4.33 -1.00
N GLN A 162 -0.58 -5.12 -1.99
CA GLN A 162 -1.06 -6.49 -2.15
C GLN A 162 -0.69 -7.40 -0.97
N GLU A 163 0.54 -7.32 -0.46
CA GLU A 163 0.98 -8.13 0.69
C GLU A 163 0.17 -7.78 1.94
N HIS A 164 -0.07 -6.49 2.19
CA HIS A 164 -0.91 -6.04 3.30
C HIS A 164 -2.37 -6.47 3.13
N THR A 165 -2.91 -6.42 1.90
CA THR A 165 -4.27 -6.88 1.59
C THR A 165 -4.43 -8.37 1.86
N ASN A 166 -3.50 -9.18 1.36
CA ASN A 166 -3.50 -10.62 1.56
C ASN A 166 -3.38 -10.96 3.05
N THR A 167 -2.50 -10.25 3.78
CA THR A 167 -2.32 -10.43 5.23
C THR A 167 -3.59 -10.06 6.00
N ALA A 168 -4.27 -8.97 5.63
CA ALA A 168 -5.52 -8.57 6.26
C ALA A 168 -6.61 -9.62 6.05
N ASN A 169 -6.81 -10.06 4.80
CA ASN A 169 -7.80 -11.09 4.47
C ASN A 169 -7.51 -12.43 5.14
N SER A 170 -6.24 -12.88 5.18
CA SER A 170 -5.82 -14.07 5.92
C SER A 170 -6.17 -13.97 7.41
N LYS A 171 -5.94 -12.81 8.05
CA LYS A 171 -6.30 -12.60 9.46
C LYS A 171 -7.81 -12.58 9.69
N MET A 172 -8.58 -11.99 8.77
CA MET A 172 -10.05 -11.98 8.83
C MET A 172 -10.61 -13.40 8.67
N ASN A 173 -10.10 -14.17 7.72
CA ASN A 173 -10.46 -15.58 7.53
C ASN A 173 -10.07 -16.43 8.75
N LYS A 174 -8.89 -16.22 9.33
CA LYS A 174 -8.48 -16.93 10.56
C LYS A 174 -9.41 -16.64 11.72
N ALA A 175 -9.86 -15.40 11.85
CA ALA A 175 -10.78 -15.00 12.91
C ALA A 175 -12.19 -15.61 12.71
N LEU A 176 -12.63 -15.79 11.46
CA LEU A 176 -13.99 -16.26 11.16
C LEU A 176 -14.09 -17.78 10.99
N TYR A 177 -13.12 -18.40 10.32
CA TYR A 177 -13.15 -19.80 9.89
C TYR A 177 -12.05 -20.66 10.56
N GLY A 178 -11.07 -20.03 11.20
CA GLY A 178 -9.91 -20.73 11.78
C GLY A 178 -8.84 -21.11 10.74
N THR A 179 -8.96 -20.63 9.50
CA THR A 179 -8.06 -20.91 8.36
C THR A 179 -7.67 -19.63 7.63
N ASP A 180 -6.61 -19.66 6.84
CA ASP A 180 -6.17 -18.51 6.04
C ASP A 180 -7.08 -18.18 4.85
N GLU A 181 -7.88 -19.15 4.42
CA GLU A 181 -8.81 -19.04 3.30
C GLU A 181 -10.26 -19.04 3.77
N PRO A 182 -11.18 -18.45 2.99
CA PRO A 182 -12.61 -18.58 3.24
C PRO A 182 -13.00 -20.06 3.20
N ASN A 183 -13.83 -20.48 4.15
CA ASN A 183 -14.25 -21.87 4.25
C ASN A 183 -15.70 -21.92 4.75
N ASP A 184 -16.49 -22.83 4.21
CA ASP A 184 -17.86 -23.07 4.65
C ASP A 184 -17.91 -23.90 5.95
N SER A 185 -16.77 -24.43 6.41
CA SER A 185 -16.61 -25.03 7.74
C SER A 185 -15.97 -24.04 8.72
N VAL A 186 -16.63 -23.86 9.88
CA VAL A 186 -16.05 -23.11 11.00
C VAL A 186 -15.38 -24.11 11.92
N ARG A 187 -14.10 -23.87 12.19
CA ARG A 187 -13.35 -24.62 13.21
C ARG A 187 -13.57 -23.98 14.57
N VAL A 188 -14.28 -24.68 15.44
CA VAL A 188 -14.50 -24.26 16.82
C VAL A 188 -13.51 -24.99 17.72
N VAL A 189 -12.77 -24.24 18.53
CA VAL A 189 -11.94 -24.83 19.58
C VAL A 189 -12.78 -24.87 20.85
N ASP A 190 -12.98 -26.06 21.40
CA ASP A 190 -13.71 -26.18 22.66
C ASP A 190 -12.88 -25.69 23.86
N ALA A 191 -13.51 -25.58 25.03
CA ALA A 191 -12.84 -25.12 26.25
C ALA A 191 -11.70 -26.04 26.72
N ALA A 192 -11.59 -27.26 26.18
CA ALA A 192 -10.53 -28.22 26.45
C ALA A 192 -9.38 -28.15 25.41
N GLY A 193 -9.49 -27.26 24.42
CA GLY A 193 -8.49 -27.08 23.36
C GLY A 193 -8.61 -28.08 22.21
N GLN A 194 -9.67 -28.89 22.15
CA GLN A 194 -9.92 -29.80 21.03
C GLN A 194 -10.53 -29.01 19.87
N GLN A 195 -9.99 -29.21 18.67
CA GLN A 195 -10.53 -28.61 17.44
C GLN A 195 -11.69 -29.47 16.93
N GLN A 196 -12.89 -28.89 16.83
CA GLN A 196 -14.03 -29.50 16.15
C GLN A 196 -14.32 -28.73 14.87
N GLU A 197 -14.46 -29.45 13.76
CA GLU A 197 -14.84 -28.87 12.47
C GLU A 197 -16.35 -29.04 12.28
N THR A 198 -17.08 -27.94 12.27
CA THR A 198 -18.54 -27.96 12.11
C THR A 198 -18.89 -27.37 10.75
N GLN A 199 -19.50 -28.17 9.88
CA GLN A 199 -20.08 -27.69 8.63
C GLN A 199 -21.45 -27.09 8.92
N PHE A 200 -21.73 -25.88 8.40
CA PHE A 200 -23.10 -25.38 8.38
C PHE A 200 -23.91 -26.17 7.36
N ALA A 201 -24.57 -27.24 7.81
CA ALA A 201 -25.66 -27.83 7.03
C ALA A 201 -26.75 -26.77 6.94
N ALA A 202 -26.98 -26.22 5.74
CA ALA A 202 -28.18 -25.46 5.45
C ALA A 202 -29.38 -26.42 5.61
N SER A 203 -29.96 -26.46 6.82
CA SER A 203 -31.22 -27.14 7.04
C SER A 203 -32.28 -26.42 6.22
N GLN A 204 -32.60 -26.97 5.06
CA GLN A 204 -33.84 -26.68 4.36
C GLN A 204 -34.97 -27.19 5.27
N GLU A 205 -35.49 -26.32 6.13
CA GLU A 205 -36.80 -26.57 6.74
C GLU A 205 -37.87 -26.38 5.66
N THR A 206 -38.17 -27.47 4.93
CA THR A 206 -39.44 -27.57 4.21
C THR A 206 -40.58 -27.57 5.24
N PRO A 207 -41.57 -26.66 5.13
CA PRO A 207 -42.70 -26.63 6.04
C PRO A 207 -43.62 -27.83 5.72
N THR A 208 -43.73 -28.77 6.65
CA THR A 208 -44.70 -29.87 6.57
C THR A 208 -46.12 -29.30 6.66
N PRO A 209 -47.02 -29.55 5.70
CA PRO A 209 -48.40 -29.10 5.79
C PRO A 209 -49.13 -29.86 6.89
N ARG A 210 -49.82 -29.12 7.75
CA ARG A 210 -50.66 -29.60 8.85
C ARG A 210 -51.82 -30.42 8.26
N ALA A 211 -51.72 -31.74 8.30
CA ALA A 211 -52.82 -32.63 7.91
C ALA A 211 -53.99 -32.45 8.88
N GLY A 212 -55.17 -32.18 8.33
CA GLY A 212 -56.41 -32.02 9.07
C GLY A 212 -56.85 -33.30 9.77
N GLN A 213 -57.36 -33.15 10.99
CA GLN A 213 -58.28 -34.12 11.58
C GLN A 213 -59.70 -33.70 11.21
N GLY A 214 -60.29 -34.44 10.28
CA GLY A 214 -61.73 -34.49 10.05
C GLY A 214 -62.32 -35.76 10.68
N ASN A 215 -63.46 -35.56 11.34
CA ASN A 215 -64.38 -36.50 12.00
C ASN A 215 -64.46 -37.95 11.48
N HIS A 216 -64.72 -38.88 12.41
CA HIS A 216 -65.97 -39.66 12.47
C HIS A 216 -66.21 -40.22 13.88
#